data_AF-A0A841F7L0-F1
#
_entry.id   AF-A0A841F7L0-F1
#
_cell.length_a   1.000
_cell.length_b   1.000
_cell.length_c   1.000
_cell.angle_alpha   90.00
_cell.angle_beta   90.00
_cell.angle_gamma   90.00
#
_symmetry.space_group_name_H-M   'P 1'
#
loop_
_entity.id
_entity.type
_entity.pdbx_description
1 polymer ?
#
loop_
_entity_poly.entity_id
_entity_poly.type
_entity_poly.pdbx_seq_one_letter_code
_entity_poly.pdbx_strand_id
1 'polypeptide(L)'
;MKKIKNYLLSLLTVTLIVTLLPLSANAEQDVSNEVVVLDVLGNNEIAFVEPSVVNNVQSEKQNPNEIEEVQYLLSYDKVTGAQSTRMLEPNETIESLSQVTPMAQGGVVYGVLLTPIEGAAEADLSFRINGFIGSKPNRIDLTYTLYRGIQRGTTGTSVGACTAIIQGILNVKEGKTVTCTKKISQTGFYFGEAKLTIKNILGVVMGTDSAQTRQILTNKHATVYPFHYDPYSNKTMAEPSRTDWARTTSIPWTSDDRYKYIKEYSEKFPNNGWNWDGLVTHTHHVRPRNLGGTNAFDNIIPIPARVHETIVSPWFVGY
;
A
#
# COMPACT_ATOMS: atom_id res chain seq x y z
N MET A 1 -51.10 -37.83 -50.66
CA MET A 1 -50.93 -37.15 -51.97
C MET A 1 -50.28 -35.79 -51.73
N LYS A 2 -49.13 -35.53 -52.42
CA LYS A 2 -48.60 -34.26 -52.99
C LYS A 2 -48.67 -32.96 -52.13
N LYS A 3 -47.70 -32.04 -52.05
CA LYS A 3 -46.35 -31.75 -52.61
C LYS A 3 -45.83 -30.52 -51.80
N ILE A 4 -44.61 -30.51 -51.25
CA ILE A 4 -43.37 -29.84 -51.72
C ILE A 4 -43.49 -28.35 -52.15
N LYS A 5 -42.74 -27.44 -51.46
CA LYS A 5 -41.67 -26.49 -51.94
C LYS A 5 -41.47 -25.36 -50.90
N ASN A 6 -40.35 -25.28 -50.17
CA ASN A 6 -39.00 -24.74 -50.47
C ASN A 6 -38.92 -23.21 -50.65
N TYR A 7 -38.11 -22.53 -49.81
CA TYR A 7 -36.90 -21.69 -50.08
C TYR A 7 -36.49 -21.05 -48.72
N LEU A 8 -35.32 -21.22 -48.06
CA LEU A 8 -33.88 -21.20 -48.38
C LEU A 8 -33.25 -19.80 -48.38
N LEU A 9 -32.39 -19.49 -47.38
CA LEU A 9 -31.14 -18.67 -47.40
C LEU A 9 -30.56 -18.57 -45.96
N SER A 10 -29.57 -19.40 -45.57
CA SER A 10 -28.09 -19.21 -45.60
C SER A 10 -27.54 -18.34 -44.44
N LEU A 11 -26.96 -18.89 -43.37
CA LEU A 11 -25.60 -19.47 -43.16
C LEU A 11 -24.44 -18.46 -43.20
N LEU A 12 -23.76 -18.28 -42.06
CA LEU A 12 -22.29 -18.26 -42.00
C LEU A 12 -21.80 -18.60 -40.58
N THR A 13 -21.22 -19.78 -40.43
CA THR A 13 -20.44 -20.22 -39.25
C THR A 13 -19.03 -20.46 -39.76
N VAL A 14 -18.05 -19.78 -39.16
CA VAL A 14 -16.63 -20.00 -39.45
C VAL A 14 -16.06 -20.88 -38.36
N THR A 15 -15.66 -22.10 -38.73
CA THR A 15 -14.90 -23.02 -37.87
C THR A 15 -13.47 -23.08 -38.41
N LEU A 16 -12.50 -22.68 -37.60
CA LEU A 16 -11.08 -22.76 -37.93
C LEU A 16 -10.55 -24.14 -37.51
N ILE A 17 -10.04 -24.90 -38.46
CA ILE A 17 -9.32 -26.17 -38.25
C ILE A 17 -7.83 -25.86 -38.39
N VAL A 18 -7.05 -26.11 -37.34
CA VAL A 18 -5.58 -26.10 -37.40
C VAL A 18 -5.10 -27.54 -37.45
N THR A 19 -4.46 -27.91 -38.56
CA THR A 19 -3.78 -29.20 -38.74
C THR A 19 -2.35 -29.13 -38.20
N LEU A 20 -1.99 -30.09 -37.35
CA LEU A 20 -0.62 -30.36 -36.92
C LEU A 20 0.08 -31.26 -37.95
N LEU A 21 1.32 -30.94 -38.29
CA LEU A 21 2.29 -31.91 -38.83
C LEU A 21 3.58 -31.83 -38.02
N PRO A 22 4.27 -32.97 -37.78
CA PRO A 22 5.45 -33.05 -36.94
C PRO A 22 6.74 -32.96 -37.77
N LEU A 23 7.82 -32.43 -37.20
CA LEU A 23 9.18 -32.74 -37.68
C LEU A 23 10.23 -32.58 -36.56
N SER A 24 10.84 -33.74 -36.28
CA SER A 24 12.24 -34.01 -35.93
C SER A 24 13.01 -33.07 -34.99
N ALA A 25 13.39 -33.62 -33.84
CA ALA A 25 14.52 -33.16 -33.03
C ALA A 25 15.77 -33.97 -33.38
N ASN A 26 16.88 -33.28 -33.66
CA ASN A 26 18.24 -33.67 -33.26
C ASN A 26 19.24 -32.53 -33.58
N ALA A 27 20.25 -32.44 -32.69
CA ALA A 27 21.54 -31.75 -32.79
C ALA A 27 21.67 -30.29 -32.26
N GLU A 28 22.29 -30.20 -31.08
CA GLU A 28 23.43 -29.39 -30.62
C GLU A 28 23.78 -28.02 -31.26
N GLN A 29 24.01 -27.06 -30.34
CA GLN A 29 24.98 -25.95 -30.31
C GLN A 29 25.38 -25.26 -31.63
N ASP A 30 25.09 -23.96 -31.75
CA ASP A 30 26.13 -22.92 -31.75
C ASP A 30 25.57 -21.50 -31.53
N VAL A 31 26.42 -20.66 -30.98
CA VAL A 31 26.25 -19.24 -30.65
C VAL A 31 26.29 -18.40 -31.94
N SER A 32 25.27 -17.59 -32.22
CA SER A 32 25.45 -16.39 -33.03
C SER A 32 24.39 -15.32 -32.75
N ASN A 33 24.86 -14.08 -32.67
CA ASN A 33 24.05 -12.87 -32.59
C ASN A 33 23.19 -12.76 -33.86
N GLU A 34 21.87 -12.69 -33.71
CA GLU A 34 20.98 -12.28 -34.79
C GLU A 34 20.13 -11.07 -34.36
N VAL A 35 20.35 -9.97 -35.08
CA VAL A 35 19.51 -8.78 -35.10
C VAL A 35 18.21 -9.16 -35.82
N VAL A 36 17.07 -9.06 -35.13
CA VAL A 36 15.76 -9.12 -35.76
C VAL A 36 15.16 -7.71 -35.76
N VAL A 37 15.09 -7.14 -36.96
CA VAL A 37 14.21 -6.00 -37.29
C VAL A 37 12.83 -6.59 -37.58
N LEU A 38 11.81 -6.17 -36.83
CA LEU A 38 10.41 -6.36 -37.21
C LEU A 38 9.59 -5.10 -36.94
N ASP A 39 8.76 -4.80 -37.93
CA ASP A 39 8.09 -3.55 -38.24
C ASP A 39 7.12 -3.00 -37.18
N VAL A 40 7.06 -1.68 -37.20
CA VAL A 40 6.18 -0.78 -36.45
C VAL A 40 4.73 -0.96 -36.88
N LEU A 41 3.84 -1.33 -35.95
CA LEU A 41 2.47 -0.81 -35.87
C LEU A 41 1.96 -0.81 -34.42
N GLY A 42 2.01 0.37 -33.80
CA GLY A 42 1.04 0.87 -32.80
C GLY A 42 0.78 0.03 -31.54
N ASN A 43 1.55 0.29 -30.48
CA ASN A 43 1.08 0.66 -29.15
C ASN A 43 2.30 0.81 -28.22
N ASN A 44 2.52 2.02 -27.70
CA ASN A 44 3.61 2.33 -26.78
C ASN A 44 3.34 1.68 -25.40
N GLU A 45 3.72 0.42 -25.23
CA GLU A 45 4.08 -0.12 -23.93
C GLU A 45 5.60 -0.30 -23.90
N ILE A 46 6.29 0.66 -23.32
CA ILE A 46 7.72 0.52 -23.01
C ILE A 46 7.80 -0.44 -21.82
N ALA A 47 8.21 -1.67 -22.11
CA ALA A 47 8.54 -2.66 -21.10
C ALA A 47 9.67 -2.15 -20.20
N PHE A 48 9.41 -2.11 -18.89
CA PHE A 48 10.41 -1.83 -17.87
C PHE A 48 11.44 -2.96 -17.84
N VAL A 49 12.69 -2.66 -18.16
CA VAL A 49 13.80 -3.53 -17.79
C VAL A 49 14.20 -3.15 -16.37
N GLU A 50 13.73 -3.91 -15.39
CA GLU A 50 14.26 -3.82 -14.03
C GLU A 50 15.72 -4.29 -14.03
N PRO A 51 16.68 -3.50 -13.51
CA PRO A 51 18.01 -4.00 -13.27
C PRO A 51 17.93 -5.13 -12.23
N SER A 52 18.45 -6.29 -12.61
CA SER A 52 18.48 -7.52 -11.82
C SER A 52 19.08 -7.27 -10.42
N VAL A 53 18.23 -7.35 -9.41
CA VAL A 53 18.63 -7.24 -8.00
C VAL A 53 19.18 -8.59 -7.52
N VAL A 54 20.43 -8.56 -7.09
CA VAL A 54 21.07 -9.64 -6.33
C VAL A 54 20.33 -9.80 -5.00
N ASN A 55 19.74 -10.97 -4.80
CA ASN A 55 19.11 -11.39 -3.56
C ASN A 55 20.15 -11.57 -2.44
N ASN A 56 20.04 -10.77 -1.38
CA ASN A 56 20.22 -11.12 0.04
C ASN A 56 20.66 -9.91 0.87
N VAL A 57 19.70 -9.11 1.36
CA VAL A 57 19.80 -8.44 2.68
C VAL A 57 18.38 -8.29 3.23
N GLN A 58 18.04 -9.08 4.26
CA GLN A 58 16.81 -8.96 5.04
C GLN A 58 16.91 -7.77 6.03
N SER A 59 15.78 -7.05 6.17
CA SER A 59 15.26 -6.35 7.37
C SER A 59 15.23 -4.81 7.51
N GLU A 60 15.74 -3.97 6.59
CA GLU A 60 15.65 -2.48 6.73
C GLU A 60 14.98 -1.73 5.55
N LYS A 61 14.36 -2.42 4.59
CA LYS A 61 13.93 -1.84 3.30
C LYS A 61 12.42 -1.68 3.10
N GLN A 62 11.62 -1.60 4.17
CA GLN A 62 10.17 -1.51 4.04
C GLN A 62 9.69 -0.05 4.00
N ASN A 63 8.83 0.26 3.04
CA ASN A 63 8.17 1.56 2.96
C ASN A 63 7.19 1.69 4.15
N PRO A 64 7.41 2.63 5.10
CA PRO A 64 6.53 2.78 6.26
C PRO A 64 5.13 3.29 5.89
N ASN A 65 4.93 3.74 4.65
CA ASN A 65 3.66 4.24 4.11
C ASN A 65 3.02 3.27 3.12
N GLU A 66 3.49 2.02 3.06
CA GLU A 66 2.84 1.00 2.24
C GLU A 66 1.41 0.75 2.74
N ILE A 67 0.47 0.77 1.79
CA ILE A 67 -0.95 0.58 2.06
C ILE A 67 -1.21 -0.93 2.12
N GLU A 68 -1.41 -1.44 3.33
CA GLU A 68 -1.71 -2.85 3.54
C GLU A 68 -2.84 -3.03 4.56
N GLU A 69 -3.61 -4.10 4.38
CA GLU A 69 -4.63 -4.51 5.32
C GLU A 69 -3.97 -5.19 6.51
N VAL A 70 -4.30 -4.73 7.72
CA VAL A 70 -3.83 -5.37 8.95
C VAL A 70 -4.94 -6.26 9.49
N GLN A 71 -4.61 -7.52 9.78
CA GLN A 71 -5.56 -8.49 10.28
C GLN A 71 -5.45 -8.65 11.80
N TYR A 72 -6.60 -8.79 12.44
CA TYR A 72 -6.73 -8.91 13.88
C TYR A 72 -7.65 -10.06 14.26
N LEU A 73 -7.38 -10.65 15.41
CA LEU A 73 -8.30 -11.51 16.14
C LEU A 73 -8.72 -10.80 17.42
N LEU A 74 -10.01 -10.51 17.55
CA LEU A 74 -10.63 -10.16 18.82
C LEU A 74 -11.24 -11.42 19.42
N SER A 75 -10.65 -11.92 20.49
CA SER A 75 -11.12 -13.06 21.28
C SER A 75 -11.94 -12.58 22.46
N TYR A 76 -12.96 -13.35 22.83
CA TYR A 76 -13.83 -13.07 23.97
C TYR A 76 -14.36 -14.35 24.62
N ASP A 77 -14.51 -14.30 25.94
CA ASP A 77 -15.05 -15.38 26.76
C ASP A 77 -16.42 -14.99 27.29
N LYS A 78 -17.44 -15.77 26.94
CA LYS A 78 -18.83 -15.51 27.32
C LYS A 78 -19.13 -15.72 28.80
N VAL A 79 -18.29 -16.49 29.50
CA VAL A 79 -18.46 -16.86 30.90
C VAL A 79 -17.72 -15.87 31.80
N THR A 80 -16.45 -15.61 31.48
CA THR A 80 -15.59 -14.75 32.31
C THR A 80 -15.66 -13.28 31.92
N GLY A 81 -16.12 -12.97 30.70
CA GLY A 81 -16.06 -11.62 30.14
C GLY A 81 -14.65 -11.18 29.73
N ALA A 82 -13.66 -12.08 29.80
CA ALA A 82 -12.31 -11.81 29.37
C ALA A 82 -12.27 -11.57 27.85
N GLN A 83 -11.40 -10.66 27.41
CA GLN A 83 -11.27 -10.27 26.02
C GLN A 83 -9.82 -9.87 25.70
N SER A 84 -9.44 -10.03 24.44
CA SER A 84 -8.17 -9.52 23.93
C SER A 84 -8.25 -9.34 22.42
N THR A 85 -7.54 -8.32 21.92
CA THR A 85 -7.28 -8.14 20.49
C THR A 85 -5.81 -8.27 20.24
N ARG A 86 -5.45 -9.04 19.23
CA ARG A 86 -4.07 -9.14 18.76
C ARG A 86 -4.02 -9.08 17.24
N MET A 87 -2.93 -8.51 16.75
CA MET A 87 -2.60 -8.59 15.33
C MET A 87 -2.28 -10.04 14.96
N LEU A 88 -2.65 -10.43 13.74
CA LEU A 88 -2.33 -11.72 13.17
C LEU A 88 -1.05 -11.64 12.34
N GLU A 89 -0.21 -12.66 12.46
CA GLU A 89 0.92 -12.85 11.55
C GLU A 89 0.42 -13.32 10.17
N PRO A 90 1.14 -13.02 9.08
CA PRO A 90 0.67 -13.30 7.71
C PRO A 90 0.34 -14.77 7.42
N ASN A 91 0.91 -15.70 8.19
CA ASN A 91 0.72 -17.15 8.03
C ASN A 91 -0.36 -17.73 8.95
N GLU A 92 -0.97 -16.95 9.84
CA GLU A 92 -2.04 -17.43 10.72
C GLU A 92 -3.35 -17.58 9.95
N THR A 93 -3.88 -18.81 9.93
CA THR A 93 -5.18 -19.13 9.32
C THR A 93 -6.26 -19.32 10.37
N ILE A 94 -7.53 -19.13 10.00
CA ILE A 94 -8.68 -19.39 10.89
C ILE A 94 -8.64 -20.82 11.46
N GLU A 95 -8.22 -21.79 10.65
CA GLU A 95 -8.04 -23.18 11.07
C GLU A 95 -6.98 -23.31 12.17
N SER A 96 -5.80 -22.72 11.96
CA SER A 96 -4.73 -22.71 12.97
C SER A 96 -5.15 -22.02 14.27
N LEU A 97 -5.89 -20.91 14.18
CA LEU A 97 -6.42 -20.17 15.32
C LEU A 97 -7.47 -20.98 16.10
N SER A 98 -8.30 -21.74 15.40
CA SER A 98 -9.36 -22.57 15.99
C SER A 98 -8.82 -23.77 16.78
N GLN A 99 -7.62 -24.27 16.43
CA GLN A 99 -6.99 -25.38 17.15
C GLN A 99 -6.37 -24.96 18.48
N VAL A 100 -5.92 -23.71 18.59
CA VAL A 100 -5.22 -23.18 19.78
C VAL A 100 -6.22 -22.64 20.82
N THR A 101 -7.43 -22.29 20.39
CA THR A 101 -8.42 -21.62 21.24
C THR A 101 -9.41 -22.63 21.82
N PRO A 102 -9.55 -22.76 23.16
CA PRO A 102 -10.49 -23.70 23.77
C PRO A 102 -11.93 -23.48 23.26
N MET A 103 -12.70 -24.56 23.08
CA MET A 103 -14.07 -24.54 22.53
C MET A 103 -15.10 -23.69 23.31
N ALA A 104 -14.70 -23.04 24.42
CA ALA A 104 -15.52 -22.13 25.20
C ALA A 104 -15.35 -20.62 24.84
N GLN A 105 -14.34 -20.26 24.05
CA GLN A 105 -14.07 -18.88 23.63
C GLN A 105 -14.66 -18.59 22.23
N GLY A 106 -15.22 -17.39 22.04
CA GLY A 106 -15.59 -16.87 20.72
C GLY A 106 -14.54 -15.90 20.21
N GLY A 107 -14.49 -15.68 18.90
CA GLY A 107 -13.63 -14.66 18.34
C GLY A 107 -14.04 -14.20 16.95
N VAL A 108 -13.67 -12.97 16.63
CA VAL A 108 -13.88 -12.34 15.32
C VAL A 108 -12.53 -12.09 14.69
N VAL A 109 -12.33 -12.64 13.49
CA VAL A 109 -11.17 -12.33 12.66
C VAL A 109 -11.58 -11.26 11.66
N TYR A 110 -10.86 -10.14 11.63
CA TYR A 110 -11.20 -9.00 10.79
C TYR A 110 -9.97 -8.27 10.26
N GLY A 111 -10.13 -7.66 9.09
CA GLY A 111 -9.15 -6.77 8.47
C GLY A 111 -9.54 -5.31 8.64
N VAL A 112 -8.54 -4.46 8.83
CA VAL A 112 -8.67 -3.00 8.78
C VAL A 112 -7.68 -2.42 7.78
N LEU A 113 -8.14 -1.46 6.98
CA LEU A 113 -7.35 -0.80 5.95
C LEU A 113 -7.65 0.69 5.93
N LEU A 114 -6.60 1.51 5.76
CA LEU A 114 -6.68 2.94 5.48
C LEU A 114 -6.16 3.17 4.06
N THR A 115 -7.00 3.72 3.19
CA THR A 115 -6.64 4.02 1.80
C THR A 115 -6.81 5.51 1.53
N PRO A 116 -5.72 6.29 1.46
CA PRO A 116 -5.78 7.67 1.00
C PRO A 116 -6.26 7.76 -0.46
N ILE A 117 -7.13 8.73 -0.74
CA ILE A 117 -7.70 8.99 -2.08
C ILE A 117 -7.13 10.31 -2.58
N GLU A 118 -6.06 10.21 -3.37
CA GLU A 118 -5.41 11.35 -4.00
C GLU A 118 -6.39 12.13 -4.90
N GLY A 119 -6.28 13.45 -4.89
CA GLY A 119 -7.14 14.35 -5.67
C GLY A 119 -8.49 14.67 -5.03
N ALA A 120 -9.08 13.74 -4.27
CA ALA A 120 -10.30 13.99 -3.49
C ALA A 120 -10.03 14.63 -2.11
N ALA A 121 -8.76 14.58 -1.66
CA ALA A 121 -8.35 14.92 -0.31
C ALA A 121 -9.17 14.15 0.73
N GLU A 122 -9.26 12.84 0.54
CA GLU A 122 -10.05 11.92 1.34
C GLU A 122 -9.23 10.70 1.75
N ALA A 123 -9.74 9.95 2.71
CA ALA A 123 -9.26 8.62 3.03
C ALA A 123 -10.44 7.69 3.33
N ASP A 124 -10.36 6.48 2.79
CA ASP A 124 -11.28 5.40 3.09
C ASP A 124 -10.76 4.57 4.26
N LEU A 125 -11.62 4.43 5.25
CA LEU A 125 -11.50 3.47 6.33
C LEU A 125 -12.32 2.23 5.96
N SER A 126 -11.65 1.11 5.71
CA SER A 126 -12.30 -0.16 5.38
C SER A 126 -12.12 -1.17 6.50
N PHE A 127 -13.22 -1.82 6.88
CA PHE A 127 -13.29 -2.89 7.86
C PHE A 127 -13.95 -4.11 7.21
N ARG A 128 -13.35 -5.29 7.32
CA ARG A 128 -13.89 -6.53 6.75
C ARG A 128 -13.86 -7.66 7.76
N ILE A 129 -14.98 -8.38 7.89
CA ILE A 129 -15.02 -9.62 8.67
C ILE A 129 -14.45 -10.74 7.80
N ASN A 130 -13.30 -11.26 8.20
CA ASN A 130 -12.60 -12.34 7.48
C ASN A 130 -13.03 -13.73 7.99
N GLY A 131 -13.49 -13.82 9.25
CA GLY A 131 -13.86 -15.11 9.82
C GLY A 131 -14.28 -15.05 11.28
N PHE A 132 -14.55 -16.22 11.84
CA PHE A 132 -14.85 -16.40 13.26
C PHE A 132 -14.14 -17.64 13.79
N ILE A 133 -13.80 -17.61 15.08
CA ILE A 133 -13.37 -18.79 15.82
C ILE A 133 -14.37 -19.07 16.95
N GLY A 134 -14.54 -20.35 17.27
CA GLY A 134 -15.46 -20.81 18.31
C GLY A 134 -16.87 -20.24 18.13
N SER A 135 -17.40 -19.58 19.16
CA SER A 135 -18.77 -19.10 19.13
C SER A 135 -18.94 -17.81 18.32
N LYS A 136 -19.88 -17.82 17.35
CA LYS A 136 -20.16 -16.67 16.47
C LYS A 136 -21.05 -15.62 17.17
N PRO A 137 -20.82 -14.32 16.92
CA PRO A 137 -21.68 -13.27 17.45
C PRO A 137 -22.92 -13.03 16.59
N ASN A 138 -23.95 -12.45 17.20
CA ASN A 138 -25.18 -12.07 16.51
C ASN A 138 -25.14 -10.62 16.02
N ARG A 139 -24.36 -9.77 16.70
CA ARG A 139 -24.24 -8.35 16.40
C ARG A 139 -22.84 -7.83 16.74
N ILE A 140 -22.33 -6.95 15.90
CA ILE A 140 -21.10 -6.19 16.11
C ILE A 140 -21.45 -4.71 15.89
N ASP A 141 -21.29 -3.90 16.93
CA ASP A 141 -21.30 -2.45 16.79
C ASP A 141 -19.87 -1.99 16.53
N LEU A 142 -19.65 -1.34 15.38
CA LEU A 142 -18.37 -0.80 14.97
C LEU A 142 -18.41 0.72 15.10
N THR A 143 -17.41 1.29 15.75
CA THR A 143 -17.04 2.71 15.59
C THR A 143 -15.68 2.78 14.95
N TYR A 144 -15.57 3.40 13.79
CA TYR A 144 -14.32 3.55 13.07
C TYR A 144 -13.94 5.03 13.01
N THR A 145 -12.83 5.40 13.64
CA THR A 145 -12.37 6.78 13.77
C THR A 145 -11.10 7.00 12.98
N LEU A 146 -11.07 8.03 12.12
CA LEU A 146 -9.83 8.50 11.51
C LEU A 146 -9.13 9.43 12.50
N TYR A 147 -7.85 9.18 12.76
CA TYR A 147 -6.99 10.04 13.54
C TYR A 147 -5.87 10.62 12.68
N ARG A 148 -5.35 11.77 13.12
CA ARG A 148 -4.15 12.41 12.58
C ARG A 148 -3.14 12.70 13.67
N GLY A 149 -1.96 12.12 13.55
CA GLY A 149 -0.77 12.47 14.34
C GLY A 149 0.07 13.55 13.65
N ILE A 150 0.73 14.40 14.45
CA ILE A 150 1.80 15.28 13.97
C ILE A 150 3.15 14.55 13.88
N GLN A 151 3.27 13.40 14.54
CA GLN A 151 4.42 12.50 14.55
C GLN A 151 3.92 11.08 14.35
N ARG A 152 4.83 10.18 13.93
CA ARG A 152 4.56 8.75 13.90
C ARG A 152 4.35 8.23 15.33
N GLY A 153 3.33 7.39 15.53
CA GLY A 153 2.91 6.88 16.84
C GLY A 153 1.44 6.45 16.86
N THR A 154 0.97 6.00 18.01
CA THR A 154 -0.38 5.42 18.19
C THR A 154 -1.44 6.43 18.62
N THR A 155 -1.07 7.71 18.76
CA THR A 155 -1.96 8.76 19.24
C THR A 155 -2.12 9.86 18.19
N GLY A 156 -3.29 10.49 18.18
CA GLY A 156 -3.60 11.53 17.22
C GLY A 156 -4.86 12.30 17.59
N THR A 157 -5.12 13.38 16.86
CA THR A 157 -6.38 14.12 16.96
C THR A 157 -7.42 13.45 16.09
N SER A 158 -8.64 13.24 16.61
CA SER A 158 -9.74 12.69 15.82
C SER A 158 -10.10 13.65 14.69
N VAL A 159 -10.10 13.13 13.46
CA VAL A 159 -10.57 13.81 12.26
C VAL A 159 -12.07 13.60 12.09
N GLY A 160 -12.55 12.41 12.45
CA GLY A 160 -13.96 12.10 12.48
C GLY A 160 -14.20 10.59 12.57
N ALA A 161 -15.41 10.22 12.98
CA ALA A 161 -15.82 8.84 13.15
C ALA A 161 -17.04 8.48 12.30
N CYS A 162 -17.24 7.20 12.11
CA CYS A 162 -18.45 6.60 11.55
C CYS A 162 -18.80 5.36 12.36
N THR A 163 -20.10 5.09 12.47
CA THR A 163 -20.62 3.96 13.22
C THR A 163 -21.39 3.04 12.29
N ALA A 164 -21.24 1.74 12.46
CA ALA A 164 -21.99 0.74 11.74
C ALA A 164 -22.47 -0.35 12.69
N ILE A 165 -23.63 -0.93 12.39
CA ILE A 165 -24.16 -2.10 13.09
C ILE A 165 -24.17 -3.25 12.09
N ILE A 166 -23.39 -4.29 12.38
CA ILE A 166 -23.33 -5.50 11.57
C ILE A 166 -24.09 -6.58 12.35
N GLN A 167 -25.22 -7.03 11.82
CA GLN A 167 -26.10 -7.98 12.51
C GLN A 167 -26.65 -9.04 11.56
N GLY A 168 -27.05 -10.20 12.10
CA GLY A 168 -27.74 -11.23 11.35
C GLY A 168 -28.63 -12.11 12.24
N ILE A 169 -29.76 -12.55 11.68
CA ILE A 169 -30.80 -13.32 12.39
C ILE A 169 -30.23 -14.63 12.95
N LEU A 170 -29.38 -15.30 12.16
CA LEU A 170 -28.73 -16.57 12.53
C LEU A 170 -27.26 -16.42 12.93
N ASN A 171 -26.76 -15.19 13.08
CA ASN A 171 -25.36 -14.74 13.33
C ASN A 171 -24.88 -13.75 12.27
N VAL A 172 -23.83 -12.99 12.60
CA VAL A 172 -23.11 -12.17 11.64
C VAL A 172 -22.47 -13.05 10.57
N LYS A 173 -22.49 -12.59 9.32
CA LYS A 173 -21.91 -13.30 8.17
C LYS A 173 -20.47 -12.84 7.92
N GLU A 174 -19.64 -13.80 7.52
CA GLU A 174 -18.30 -13.57 7.00
C GLU A 174 -18.37 -12.79 5.68
N GLY A 175 -17.30 -12.06 5.35
CA GLY A 175 -17.20 -11.23 4.15
C GLY A 175 -17.98 -9.91 4.21
N LYS A 176 -18.59 -9.56 5.36
CA LYS A 176 -19.23 -8.25 5.53
C LYS A 176 -18.16 -7.16 5.63
N THR A 177 -18.31 -6.15 4.77
CA THR A 177 -17.44 -4.97 4.72
C THR A 177 -18.19 -3.73 5.14
N VAL A 178 -17.52 -2.85 5.86
CA VAL A 178 -17.93 -1.47 6.14
C VAL A 178 -16.83 -0.56 5.63
N THR A 179 -17.18 0.38 4.76
CA THR A 179 -16.27 1.41 4.28
C THR A 179 -16.81 2.79 4.63
N CYS A 180 -15.91 3.70 4.97
CA CYS A 180 -16.24 5.02 5.43
C CYS A 180 -15.18 6.02 4.97
N THR A 181 -15.62 7.04 4.23
CA THR A 181 -14.75 8.07 3.68
C THR A 181 -14.70 9.28 4.60
N LYS A 182 -13.50 9.81 4.84
CA LYS A 182 -13.27 11.03 5.64
C LYS A 182 -12.37 11.99 4.88
N LYS A 183 -12.64 13.29 5.02
CA LYS A 183 -11.80 14.35 4.45
C LYS A 183 -10.46 14.44 5.18
N ILE A 184 -9.40 14.60 4.40
CA ILE A 184 -8.06 15.00 4.81
C ILE A 184 -7.91 16.49 4.47
N SER A 185 -7.45 17.28 5.43
CA SER A 185 -7.30 18.72 5.26
C SER A 185 -5.93 19.26 5.63
N GLN A 186 -5.07 18.42 6.21
CA GLN A 186 -3.74 18.80 6.69
C GLN A 186 -2.75 17.66 6.45
N THR A 187 -1.49 18.00 6.22
CA THR A 187 -0.39 17.03 6.20
C THR A 187 -0.27 16.36 7.58
N GLY A 188 -0.14 15.03 7.60
CA GLY A 188 -0.18 14.30 8.85
C GLY A 188 0.07 12.81 8.72
N PHE A 189 0.33 12.18 9.86
CA PHE A 189 0.39 10.73 9.99
C PHE A 189 -1.00 10.19 10.32
N TYR A 190 -1.71 9.68 9.33
CA TYR A 190 -3.09 9.22 9.45
C TYR A 190 -3.16 7.73 9.79
N PHE A 191 -4.08 7.37 10.68
CA PHE A 191 -4.41 5.98 10.99
C PHE A 191 -5.89 5.88 11.37
N GLY A 192 -6.51 4.76 11.06
CA GLY A 192 -7.85 4.42 11.51
C GLY A 192 -7.82 3.62 12.80
N GLU A 193 -8.79 3.81 13.68
CA GLU A 193 -9.04 2.96 14.85
C GLU A 193 -10.45 2.38 14.77
N ALA A 194 -10.54 1.07 14.62
CA ALA A 194 -11.77 0.32 14.63
C ALA A 194 -12.03 -0.19 16.05
N LYS A 195 -13.01 0.39 16.73
CA LYS A 195 -13.54 -0.09 18.02
C LYS A 195 -14.76 -0.97 17.77
N LEU A 196 -14.67 -2.23 18.18
CA LEU A 196 -15.72 -3.23 18.04
C LEU A 196 -16.39 -3.45 19.39
N THR A 197 -17.71 -3.62 19.39
CA THR A 197 -18.49 -4.11 20.54
C THR A 197 -19.32 -5.30 20.08
N ILE A 198 -18.96 -6.48 20.57
CA ILE A 198 -19.53 -7.76 20.20
C ILE A 198 -20.72 -8.07 21.11
N LYS A 199 -21.86 -8.46 20.52
CA LYS A 199 -23.11 -8.74 21.24
C LYS A 199 -23.76 -10.05 20.82
N ASN A 200 -24.42 -10.71 21.76
CA ASN A 200 -25.27 -11.88 21.50
C ASN A 200 -26.67 -11.46 21.00
N ILE A 201 -27.54 -12.44 20.75
CA ILE A 201 -28.91 -12.23 20.25
C ILE A 201 -29.79 -11.42 21.21
N LEU A 202 -29.48 -11.44 22.50
CA LEU A 202 -30.19 -10.68 23.54
C LEU A 202 -29.61 -9.25 23.72
N GLY A 203 -28.59 -8.89 22.94
CA GLY A 203 -27.91 -7.58 23.04
C GLY A 203 -26.88 -7.48 24.16
N VAL A 204 -26.59 -8.56 24.88
CA VAL A 204 -25.56 -8.59 25.93
C VAL A 204 -24.18 -8.47 25.31
N VAL A 205 -23.36 -7.57 25.84
CA VAL A 205 -21.98 -7.36 25.42
C VAL A 205 -21.13 -8.56 25.83
N MET A 206 -20.44 -9.14 24.86
CA MET A 206 -19.54 -10.29 25.06
C MET A 206 -18.07 -9.87 25.00
N GLY A 207 -17.77 -8.77 24.32
CA GLY A 207 -16.43 -8.20 24.23
C GLY A 207 -16.46 -6.82 23.58
N THR A 208 -15.49 -5.98 23.90
CA THR A 208 -15.28 -4.64 23.35
C THR A 208 -13.80 -4.33 23.30
N ASP A 209 -13.26 -4.13 22.12
CA ASP A 209 -11.85 -3.79 22.00
C ASP A 209 -11.60 -3.01 20.70
N SER A 210 -10.37 -2.57 20.48
CA SER A 210 -9.97 -1.74 19.36
C SER A 210 -8.72 -2.25 18.66
N ALA A 211 -8.66 -2.01 17.35
CA ALA A 211 -7.48 -2.22 16.54
C ALA A 211 -7.24 -1.01 15.64
N GLN A 212 -6.00 -0.82 15.22
CA GLN A 212 -5.61 0.30 14.37
C GLN A 212 -5.17 -0.19 12.99
N THR A 213 -5.35 0.64 11.97
CA THR A 213 -4.67 0.43 10.69
C THR A 213 -3.18 0.73 10.85
N ARG A 214 -2.39 0.45 9.81
CA ARG A 214 -1.10 1.13 9.68
C ARG A 214 -1.28 2.63 9.64
N GLN A 215 -0.24 3.31 10.08
CA GLN A 215 -0.14 4.75 10.01
C GLN A 215 0.59 5.17 8.73
N ILE A 216 -0.08 6.00 7.92
CA ILE A 216 0.40 6.47 6.62
C ILE A 216 0.59 7.98 6.69
N LEU A 217 1.78 8.45 6.29
CA LEU A 217 2.05 9.86 6.11
C LEU A 217 1.45 10.33 4.78
N THR A 218 0.60 11.35 4.84
CA THR A 218 0.04 12.01 3.66
C THR A 218 0.20 13.52 3.74
N ASN A 219 0.20 14.18 2.58
CA ASN A 219 0.03 15.63 2.51
C ASN A 219 -1.45 16.03 2.61
N LYS A 220 -1.77 17.33 2.56
CA LYS A 220 -3.16 17.81 2.68
C LYS A 220 -4.08 17.40 1.52
N HIS A 221 -3.54 16.83 0.45
CA HIS A 221 -4.29 16.31 -0.71
C HIS A 221 -4.46 14.79 -0.67
N ALA A 222 -4.13 14.16 0.47
CA ALA A 222 -4.13 12.72 0.67
C ALA A 222 -3.11 11.96 -0.21
N THR A 223 -2.13 12.65 -0.81
CA THR A 223 -1.02 11.99 -1.49
C THR A 223 -0.08 11.38 -0.44
N VAL A 224 0.21 10.09 -0.59
CA VAL A 224 1.11 9.34 0.29
C VAL A 224 2.55 9.85 0.16
N TYR A 225 3.28 9.94 1.27
CA TYR A 225 4.69 10.35 1.24
C TYR A 225 5.52 9.37 0.41
N PRO A 226 6.25 9.86 -0.61
CA PRO A 226 7.02 9.01 -1.48
C PRO A 226 8.14 8.30 -0.75
N PHE A 227 8.44 7.08 -1.18
CA PHE A 227 9.59 6.33 -0.72
C PHE A 227 10.68 6.36 -1.78
N HIS A 228 11.91 6.66 -1.36
CA HIS A 228 13.09 6.55 -2.21
C HIS A 228 14.24 5.99 -1.39
N TYR A 229 15.00 5.07 -1.97
CA TYR A 229 16.16 4.44 -1.38
C TYR A 229 17.34 4.58 -2.33
N ASP A 230 18.45 5.07 -1.79
CA ASP A 230 19.71 5.19 -2.50
C ASP A 230 20.59 3.97 -2.18
N PRO A 231 20.79 3.06 -3.15
CA PRO A 231 21.46 1.79 -2.92
C PRO A 231 22.96 1.92 -2.66
N TYR A 232 23.58 3.07 -2.98
CA TYR A 232 25.02 3.24 -2.80
C TYR A 232 25.36 3.83 -1.43
N SER A 233 24.53 4.74 -0.91
CA SER A 233 24.71 5.30 0.43
C SER A 233 23.94 4.57 1.53
N ASN A 234 23.09 3.60 1.16
CA ASN A 234 22.13 2.94 2.04
C ASN A 234 21.15 3.89 2.73
N LYS A 235 20.96 5.08 2.18
CA LYS A 235 20.08 6.10 2.75
C LYS A 235 18.68 5.98 2.16
N THR A 236 17.68 6.10 3.01
CA THR A 236 16.30 6.32 2.59
C THR A 236 15.96 7.81 2.66
N MET A 237 15.07 8.26 1.79
CA MET A 237 14.46 9.57 1.93
C MET A 237 13.59 9.57 3.19
N ALA A 238 14.15 10.09 4.26
CA ALA A 238 13.55 10.03 5.58
C ALA A 238 12.26 10.86 5.63
N GLU A 239 11.24 10.29 6.27
CA GLU A 239 10.03 11.03 6.57
C GLU A 239 10.32 12.24 7.46
N PRO A 240 9.50 13.30 7.37
CA PRO A 240 9.53 14.35 8.37
C PRO A 240 9.32 13.77 9.77
N SER A 241 10.20 14.07 10.73
CA SER A 241 9.98 13.68 12.14
C SER A 241 8.73 14.31 12.75
N ARG A 242 8.26 15.43 12.17
CA ARG A 242 6.98 16.09 12.47
C ARG A 242 6.35 16.72 11.21
N THR A 243 5.03 16.76 11.10
CA THR A 243 4.29 17.22 9.90
C THR A 243 3.88 18.69 9.92
N ASP A 244 4.36 19.47 10.88
CA ASP A 244 4.02 20.87 11.14
C ASP A 244 5.22 21.80 10.90
N TRP A 245 6.02 21.53 9.85
CA TRP A 245 7.11 22.42 9.49
C TRP A 245 6.60 23.79 9.05
N ALA A 246 7.14 24.84 9.68
CA ALA A 246 6.92 26.21 9.24
C ALA A 246 7.68 26.49 7.95
N ARG A 247 7.09 27.32 7.08
CA ARG A 247 7.81 27.89 5.94
C ARG A 247 8.90 28.83 6.44
N THR A 248 10.05 28.77 5.80
CA THR A 248 11.22 29.61 6.10
C THR A 248 11.77 30.20 4.80
N THR A 249 12.58 31.24 4.92
CA THR A 249 13.33 31.77 3.78
C THR A 249 14.24 30.67 3.25
N SER A 250 14.07 30.32 1.97
CA SER A 250 14.91 29.31 1.34
C SER A 250 16.37 29.76 1.32
N ILE A 251 17.27 28.91 1.81
CA ILE A 251 18.70 29.12 1.64
C ILE A 251 19.07 28.98 0.15
N PRO A 252 20.09 29.70 -0.36
CA PRO A 252 20.56 29.54 -1.74
C PRO A 252 21.06 28.11 -2.02
N TRP A 253 20.89 27.64 -3.26
CA TRP A 253 21.48 26.41 -3.77
C TRP A 253 21.97 26.70 -5.19
N THR A 254 23.28 26.62 -5.36
CA THR A 254 23.98 27.01 -6.59
C THR A 254 24.58 25.81 -7.30
N SER A 255 25.06 26.02 -8.53
CA SER A 255 25.82 25.00 -9.25
C SER A 255 27.06 24.53 -8.49
N ASP A 256 27.71 25.42 -7.73
CA ASP A 256 28.87 25.08 -6.91
C ASP A 256 28.50 24.16 -5.74
N ASP A 257 27.35 24.39 -5.10
CA ASP A 257 26.86 23.53 -4.03
C ASP A 257 26.53 22.13 -4.56
N ARG A 258 25.91 22.07 -5.74
CA ARG A 258 25.65 20.81 -6.44
C ARG A 258 26.94 20.07 -6.75
N TYR A 259 27.94 20.76 -7.30
CA TYR A 259 29.23 20.17 -7.63
C TYR A 259 29.93 19.63 -6.36
N LYS A 260 29.96 20.41 -5.28
CA LYS A 260 30.54 19.98 -3.99
C LYS A 260 29.87 18.72 -3.45
N TYR A 261 28.54 18.66 -3.48
CA TYR A 261 27.80 17.47 -3.06
C TYR A 261 28.16 16.25 -3.91
N ILE A 262 28.14 16.38 -5.25
CA ILE A 262 28.47 15.27 -6.16
C ILE A 262 29.90 14.76 -5.94
N LYS A 263 30.84 15.68 -5.75
CA LYS A 263 32.23 15.35 -5.43
C LYS A 263 32.33 14.59 -4.11
N GLU A 264 31.79 15.15 -3.02
CA GLU A 264 31.82 14.51 -1.70
C GLU A 264 31.12 13.14 -1.72
N TYR A 265 30.00 13.03 -2.44
CA TYR A 265 29.27 11.79 -2.59
C TYR A 265 30.10 10.74 -3.34
N SER A 266 30.72 11.13 -4.46
CA SER A 266 31.53 10.23 -5.27
C SER A 266 32.84 9.85 -4.58
N GLU A 267 33.40 10.70 -3.72
CA GLU A 267 34.56 10.37 -2.89
C GLU A 267 34.20 9.36 -1.79
N LYS A 268 33.03 9.51 -1.14
CA LYS A 268 32.54 8.55 -0.13
C LYS A 268 32.11 7.22 -0.73
N PHE A 269 31.54 7.25 -1.94
CA PHE A 269 30.99 6.09 -2.64
C PHE A 269 31.62 5.98 -4.04
N PRO A 270 32.90 5.58 -4.16
CA PRO A 270 33.67 5.65 -5.40
C PRO A 270 33.12 4.80 -6.56
N ASN A 271 32.34 3.78 -6.25
CA ASN A 271 31.68 2.91 -7.24
C ASN A 271 30.17 3.20 -7.34
N ASN A 272 29.74 4.42 -7.00
CA ASN A 272 28.36 4.81 -7.24
C ASN A 272 28.08 4.84 -8.75
N GLY A 273 26.98 4.24 -9.16
CA GLY A 273 26.56 4.18 -10.57
C GLY A 273 25.65 5.33 -10.99
N TRP A 274 25.58 6.42 -10.21
CA TRP A 274 24.73 7.56 -10.55
C TRP A 274 25.24 8.28 -11.78
N ASN A 275 24.37 8.47 -12.77
CA ASN A 275 24.62 9.41 -13.86
C ASN A 275 24.24 10.82 -13.39
N TRP A 276 25.24 11.63 -13.06
CA TRP A 276 25.08 13.00 -12.57
C TRP A 276 24.71 14.03 -13.65
N ASP A 277 24.28 13.61 -14.83
CA ASP A 277 23.52 14.47 -15.73
C ASP A 277 22.25 14.96 -15.02
N GLY A 278 22.01 16.27 -15.04
CA GLY A 278 20.83 16.88 -14.41
C GLY A 278 19.51 16.37 -14.98
N LEU A 279 19.48 15.84 -16.20
CA LEU A 279 18.28 15.23 -16.78
C LEU A 279 18.01 13.81 -16.27
N VAL A 280 18.99 13.20 -15.58
CA VAL A 280 18.91 11.81 -15.11
C VAL A 280 18.89 11.74 -13.59
N THR A 281 19.78 12.46 -12.90
CA THR A 281 19.90 12.44 -11.45
C THR A 281 19.88 13.85 -10.87
N HIS A 282 18.95 14.06 -9.96
CA HIS A 282 18.84 15.25 -9.14
C HIS A 282 19.45 15.04 -7.76
N THR A 283 20.01 16.10 -7.19
CA THR A 283 20.35 16.20 -5.77
C THR A 283 19.14 16.74 -5.03
N HIS A 284 18.44 15.89 -4.28
CA HIS A 284 17.20 16.25 -3.60
C HIS A 284 17.42 16.56 -2.13
N HIS A 285 16.93 17.70 -1.67
CA HIS A 285 16.87 18.03 -0.24
C HIS A 285 15.71 17.27 0.44
N VAL A 286 16.03 16.28 1.27
CA VAL A 286 15.06 15.43 2.02
C VAL A 286 14.08 16.29 2.82
N ARG A 287 14.60 17.26 3.59
CA ARG A 287 13.82 18.40 4.06
C ARG A 287 14.01 19.55 3.07
N PRO A 288 12.94 20.06 2.43
CA PRO A 288 13.06 21.18 1.49
C PRO A 288 13.62 22.45 2.14
N ARG A 289 14.39 23.23 1.38
CA ARG A 289 15.02 24.48 1.84
C ARG A 289 14.00 25.52 2.32
N ASN A 290 12.84 25.63 1.66
CA ASN A 290 11.76 26.52 2.06
C ASN A 290 10.95 26.01 3.28
N LEU A 291 11.28 24.83 3.81
CA LEU A 291 10.70 24.24 5.01
C LEU A 291 11.76 24.08 6.11
N GLY A 292 12.92 24.74 6.00
CA GLY A 292 13.99 24.75 7.00
C GLY A 292 15.08 23.68 6.79
N GLY A 293 15.14 23.08 5.60
CA GLY A 293 16.24 22.20 5.20
C GLY A 293 17.54 22.95 4.93
N THR A 294 18.67 22.29 5.20
CA THR A 294 20.02 22.83 5.00
C THR A 294 20.68 22.24 3.74
N ASN A 295 21.81 22.81 3.31
CA ASN A 295 22.66 22.24 2.24
C ASN A 295 23.63 21.18 2.78
N ALA A 296 23.43 20.69 4.00
CA ALA A 296 24.28 19.67 4.58
C ALA A 296 24.12 18.35 3.83
N PHE A 297 25.22 17.58 3.75
CA PHE A 297 25.28 16.32 3.02
C PHE A 297 24.21 15.31 3.48
N ASP A 298 23.91 15.28 4.78
CA ASP A 298 22.90 14.43 5.41
C ASP A 298 21.45 14.87 5.12
N ASN A 299 21.22 16.09 4.65
CA ASN A 299 19.90 16.54 4.19
C ASN A 299 19.70 16.33 2.68
N ILE A 300 20.71 15.86 1.94
CA ILE A 300 20.64 15.68 0.49
C ILE A 300 20.74 14.19 0.14
N ILE A 301 20.03 13.76 -0.90
CA ILE A 301 20.07 12.39 -1.44
C ILE A 301 20.02 12.43 -2.97
N PRO A 302 20.78 11.59 -3.69
CA PRO A 302 20.56 11.45 -5.14
C PRO A 302 19.22 10.77 -5.40
N ILE A 303 18.52 11.24 -6.42
CA ILE A 303 17.23 10.68 -6.83
C ILE A 303 17.08 10.81 -8.35
N PRO A 304 16.41 9.87 -9.03
CA PRO A 304 16.11 10.03 -10.45
C PRO A 304 15.33 11.32 -10.72
N ALA A 305 15.71 12.06 -11.76
CA ALA A 305 15.14 13.36 -12.08
C ALA A 305 13.61 13.29 -12.23
N ARG A 306 13.12 12.27 -12.94
CA ARG A 306 11.68 12.00 -13.11
C ARG A 306 10.96 11.81 -11.77
N VAL A 307 11.51 11.00 -10.86
CA VAL A 307 10.90 10.77 -9.54
C VAL A 307 10.85 12.07 -8.74
N HIS A 308 11.93 12.86 -8.80
CA HIS A 308 11.99 14.15 -8.13
C HIS A 308 10.92 15.14 -8.64
N GLU A 309 10.73 15.22 -9.94
CA GLU A 309 9.85 16.20 -10.58
C GLU A 309 8.37 15.79 -10.54
N THR A 310 8.06 14.51 -10.72
CA THR A 310 6.67 14.06 -10.90
C THR A 310 6.05 13.49 -9.63
N ILE A 311 6.85 13.16 -8.62
CA ILE A 311 6.35 12.52 -7.38
C ILE A 311 6.74 13.35 -6.15
N VAL A 312 8.04 13.57 -5.94
CA VAL A 312 8.52 14.18 -4.70
C VAL A 312 8.18 15.67 -4.61
N SER A 313 8.47 16.44 -5.66
CA SER A 313 8.18 17.88 -5.66
C SER A 313 6.68 18.17 -5.55
N PRO A 314 5.78 17.50 -6.31
CA PRO A 314 4.33 17.66 -6.14
C PRO A 314 3.84 17.31 -4.72
N TRP A 315 4.42 16.29 -4.08
CA TRP A 315 4.05 15.96 -2.70
C TRP A 315 4.27 17.15 -1.75
N PHE A 316 5.43 17.81 -1.84
CA PHE A 316 5.77 18.98 -1.02
C PHE A 316 5.01 20.26 -1.40
N VAL A 317 4.48 20.37 -2.63
CA VAL A 317 3.52 21.44 -2.98
C VAL A 317 2.24 21.31 -2.15
N GLY A 318 1.83 20.07 -1.88
CA GLY A 318 0.69 19.74 -1.02
C GLY A 318 0.98 19.77 0.49
N TYR A 319 2.23 19.96 0.92
CA TYR A 319 2.59 20.05 2.34
C TYR A 319 1.89 21.26 3.01
#